data_AF-A0A7J5YZ07-F1
#
_entry.id   AF-A0A7J5YZ07-F1
#
_cell.length_a   1.000
_cell.length_b   1.000
_cell.length_c   1.000
_cell.angle_alpha   90.00
_cell.angle_beta   90.00
_cell.angle_gamma   90.00
#
_symmetry.space_group_name_H-M   'P 1'
#
loop_
_entity.id
_entity.type
_entity.pdbx_description
1 polymer ?
#
loop_
_entity_poly.entity_id
_entity_poly.type
_entity_poly.pdbx_seq_one_letter_code
_entity_poly.pdbx_strand_id
1 'polypeptide(L)' 'MFYLLLSSLPRPLHILVCNAGVCTQPWSLTEDGLESTFQSCHLGHFLLVQCLQEVLRRSAPARVVVVSSESHR' A
#
# COMPACT_ATOMS: atom_id res chain seq x y z
N MET A 1 -0.61 18.20 -2.69
CA MET A 1 -1.98 18.15 -3.26
C MET A 1 -2.61 16.76 -3.12
N PHE A 2 -1.96 15.68 -3.55
CA PHE A 2 -2.48 14.30 -3.46
C PHE A 2 -2.80 13.83 -2.02
N TYR A 3 -1.94 14.13 -1.05
CA TYR A 3 -2.14 13.76 0.36
C TYR A 3 -3.40 14.38 0.99
N LEU A 4 -3.76 15.61 0.60
CA LEU A 4 -4.96 16.29 1.10
C LEU A 4 -6.25 15.67 0.58
N LEU A 5 -6.22 15.07 -0.61
CA LEU A 5 -7.36 14.36 -1.18
C LEU A 5 -7.63 13.06 -0.41
N LEU A 6 -6.57 12.34 -0.04
CA LEU A 6 -6.67 11.09 0.70
C LEU A 6 -7.19 11.33 2.13
N SER A 7 -6.86 12.46 2.77
CA SER A 7 -7.35 12.80 4.10
C SER A 7 -8.82 13.26 4.15
N SER A 8 -9.42 13.55 3.00
CA SER A 8 -10.82 13.99 2.85
C SER A 8 -11.73 12.92 2.25
N LEU A 9 -11.47 11.63 2.52
CA LEU A 9 -12.33 10.56 2.04
C LEU A 9 -13.78 10.76 2.54
N PRO A 10 -14.80 10.71 1.66
CA PRO A 10 -16.18 11.04 2.01
C PRO A 10 -16.87 9.95 2.86
N ARG A 11 -16.21 8.80 3.06
CA ARG A 11 -16.70 7.66 3.83
C ARG A 11 -15.57 7.09 4.69
N PRO A 12 -15.88 6.53 5.87
CA PRO A 12 -14.88 5.90 6.71
C PRO A 12 -14.23 4.69 6.00
N LEU A 13 -12.92 4.54 6.20
CA LEU A 13 -12.12 3.43 5.70
C LEU A 13 -11.85 2.43 6.83
N HIS A 14 -12.70 1.40 6.93
CA HIS A 14 -12.56 0.40 7.99
C HIS A 14 -11.58 -0.73 7.65
N ILE A 15 -11.35 -1.01 6.36
CA ILE A 15 -10.48 -2.11 5.94
C ILE A 15 -9.61 -1.63 4.78
N LEU A 16 -8.30 -1.78 4.93
CA LEU A 16 -7.31 -1.63 3.86
C LEU A 16 -6.63 -2.96 3.62
N VAL A 17 -6.74 -3.50 2.40
CA VAL A 17 -6.09 -4.76 2.01
C VAL A 17 -4.96 -4.47 1.03
N CYS A 18 -3.73 -4.62 1.50
CA CYS A 18 -2.50 -4.53 0.71
C CYS A 18 -2.30 -5.87 -0.03
N ASN A 19 -3.03 -6.05 -1.13
CA ASN A 19 -3.03 -7.27 -1.95
C ASN A 19 -2.32 -7.11 -3.31
N ALA A 20 -2.23 -5.88 -3.84
CA ALA A 20 -1.65 -5.67 -5.16
C ALA A 20 -0.22 -6.21 -5.21
N GLY A 21 0.05 -7.12 -6.13
CA GLY A 21 1.34 -7.79 -6.22
C GLY A 21 1.62 -8.21 -7.65
N VAL A 22 2.91 -8.31 -7.96
CA VAL A 22 3.41 -8.79 -9.23
C VAL A 22 4.21 -10.07 -9.00
N CYS A 23 4.17 -10.97 -9.97
CA CYS A 23 4.87 -12.24 -9.91
C CYS A 23 5.48 -12.54 -11.28
N THR A 24 6.57 -13.31 -11.30
CA THR A 24 7.23 -13.77 -12.54
C THR A 24 7.69 -12.67 -13.51
N GLN A 25 7.90 -11.43 -13.03
CA GLN A 25 8.48 -10.38 -13.86
C GLN A 25 10.01 -10.50 -13.92
N PRO A 26 10.64 -10.21 -15.06
CA PRO A 26 12.09 -10.03 -15.13
C PRO A 26 12.55 -8.96 -14.14
N TRP A 27 13.75 -9.13 -13.60
CA TRP A 27 14.36 -8.09 -12.78
C TRP A 27 14.43 -6.78 -13.57
N SER A 28 13.92 -5.72 -12.97
CA SER A 28 13.92 -4.39 -13.58
C SER A 28 13.89 -3.31 -12.50
N LEU A 29 14.37 -2.12 -12.87
CA LEU A 29 14.24 -0.93 -12.05
C LEU A 29 13.05 -0.11 -12.53
N THR A 30 12.33 0.47 -11.58
CA THR A 30 11.33 1.51 -11.84
C THR A 30 12.01 2.84 -12.19
N GLU A 31 11.21 3.84 -12.57
CA GLU A 31 11.66 5.21 -12.77
C GLU A 31 12.28 5.82 -11.49
N ASP A 32 11.90 5.31 -10.31
CA ASP A 32 12.45 5.72 -9.01
C ASP A 32 13.78 5.01 -8.67
N GLY A 33 14.29 4.14 -9.56
CA GLY A 33 15.54 3.41 -9.35
C GLY A 33 15.45 2.26 -8.34
N LEU A 34 14.23 1.78 -8.04
CA LEU A 34 13.98 0.69 -7.10
C LEU A 34 13.63 -0.59 -7.87
N GLU A 35 13.94 -1.75 -7.28
CA GLU A 35 13.55 -3.02 -7.88
C GLU A 35 12.01 -3.12 -7.97
N SER A 36 11.52 -3.44 -9.17
CA SER A 36 10.10 -3.41 -9.53
C SER A 36 9.17 -4.20 -8.59
N THR A 37 9.55 -5.42 -8.22
CA THR A 37 8.76 -6.28 -7.34
C THR A 37 8.73 -5.71 -5.93
N PHE A 38 9.88 -5.27 -5.42
CA PHE A 38 10.00 -4.66 -4.10
C PHE A 38 9.21 -3.35 -4.00
N GLN A 39 9.28 -2.50 -5.04
CA GLN A 39 8.50 -1.28 -5.06
C GLN A 39 7.00 -1.55 -5.11
N SER A 40 6.54 -2.48 -5.95
CA SER A 40 5.11 -2.77 -6.08
C SER A 40 4.52 -3.50 -4.87
N CYS A 41 5.19 -4.57 -4.42
CA CYS A 41 4.66 -5.50 -3.42
C CYS A 41 4.94 -5.07 -1.97
N HIS A 42 5.86 -4.13 -1.74
CA HIS A 42 6.26 -3.73 -0.39
C HIS A 42 6.25 -2.22 -0.18
N LEU A 43 7.08 -1.46 -0.91
CA LEU A 43 7.23 -0.02 -0.67
C LEU A 43 5.96 0.75 -1.00
N GLY A 44 5.27 0.39 -2.09
CA GLY A 44 4.00 0.98 -2.47
C GLY A 44 2.90 0.75 -1.42
N HIS A 45 2.82 -0.46 -0.87
CA HIS A 45 1.90 -0.76 0.23
C HIS A 45 2.25 -0.01 1.51
N PHE A 46 3.54 0.05 1.87
CA PHE A 46 4.01 0.82 3.02
C PHE A 46 3.62 2.30 2.89
N LEU A 47 3.94 2.92 1.74
CA LEU A 47 3.62 4.32 1.47
C LEU A 47 2.11 4.57 1.51
N LEU A 48 1.31 3.69 0.91
CA LEU A 48 -0.15 3.79 0.93
C LEU A 48 -0.71 3.80 2.36
N VAL A 49 -0.23 2.90 3.22
CA VAL A 49 -0.63 2.85 4.63
C VAL A 49 -0.24 4.14 5.35
N GLN A 50 0.97 4.68 5.11
CA GLN A 50 1.38 5.96 5.69
C GLN A 50 0.50 7.12 5.22
N CYS A 51 0.15 7.17 3.93
CA CYS A 51 -0.73 8.20 3.39
C CYS A 51 -2.15 8.15 3.97
N LEU A 52 -2.66 6.96 4.29
CA LEU A 52 -4.01 6.75 4.81
C LEU A 52 -4.10 6.62 6.33
N GLN A 53 -2.97 6.76 7.03
CA GLN A 53 -2.86 6.48 8.46
C GLN A 53 -3.88 7.27 9.30
N GLU A 54 -4.04 8.56 9.02
CA GLU A 54 -5.00 9.43 9.71
C GLU A 54 -6.46 9.05 9.41
N VAL A 55 -6.77 8.65 8.19
CA VAL A 55 -8.13 8.21 7.83
C VAL A 55 -8.47 6.91 8.53
N LEU A 56 -7.54 5.96 8.55
CA LEU A 56 -7.70 4.69 9.25
C LEU A 56 -7.95 4.90 10.75
N ARG A 57 -7.21 5.84 11.39
CA ARG A 57 -7.43 6.21 12.80
C ARG A 57 -8.82 6.80 13.04
N ARG A 58 -9.26 7.74 12.20
CA ARG A 58 -10.60 8.35 12.29
C ARG A 58 -11.74 7.36 12.05
N SER A 59 -11.46 6.29 11.31
CA SER A 59 -12.42 5.25 10.93
C SER A 59 -12.44 4.08 11.93
N ALA A 60 -11.92 4.26 13.14
CA ALA A 60 -11.87 3.19 14.13
C ALA A 60 -13.27 2.58 14.42
N PRO A 61 -13.40 1.25 14.51
CA PRO A 61 -12.34 0.26 14.34
C PRO A 61 -11.94 0.08 12.87
N ALA A 62 -10.62 0.09 12.61
CA ALA A 62 -10.06 -0.12 11.29
C ALA A 62 -8.96 -1.19 11.32
N ARG A 63 -8.75 -1.89 10.18
CA ARG A 63 -7.75 -2.95 10.03
C ARG A 63 -6.98 -2.79 8.72
N VAL A 64 -5.67 -2.95 8.82
CA VAL A 64 -4.78 -3.13 7.66
C VAL A 64 -4.44 -4.62 7.55
N VAL A 65 -4.65 -5.20 6.37
CA VAL A 65 -4.31 -6.59 6.04
C VAL A 65 -3.24 -6.58 4.97
N VAL A 66 -2.08 -7.16 5.25
CA VAL A 66 -1.01 -7.33 4.27
C VAL A 66 -1.03 -8.77 3.78
N VAL A 67 -1.19 -8.94 2.46
CA VAL A 67 -1.18 -10.26 1.84
C VAL A 67 0.25 -10.58 1.44
N SER A 68 0.73 -11.75 1.83
CA SER A 68 2.05 -12.25 1.49
C SER A 68 1.97 -13.60 0.76
N SER A 69 3.09 -14.08 0.21
CA SER A 69 3.20 -15.38 -0.46
C SER A 69 4.47 -16.10 -0.04
N GLU A 70 4.55 -17.42 -0.04
CA GLU A 70 5.77 -18.13 0.39
C GLU A 70 7.07 -17.67 -0.30
N SER A 71 6.99 -17.09 -1.50
CA SER A 71 8.15 -16.51 -2.22
C SER A 71 8.85 -15.34 -1.50
N HIS A 72 8.24 -14.74 -0.47
CA HIS A 72 8.82 -13.63 0.29
C HIS A 72 9.72 -14.05 1.46
N ARG A 73 9.74 -15.35 1.82
CA ARG A 73 10.60 -15.89 2.88
C ARG A 73 12.02 -16.10 2.37
#